data_AF-A0AAV2RY98-F1
#
_entry.id   AF-A0AAV2RY98-F1
#
_cell.length_a   1.000
_cell.length_b   1.000
_cell.length_c   1.000
_cell.angle_alpha   90.00
_cell.angle_beta   90.00
_cell.angle_gamma   90.00
#
_symmetry.space_group_name_H-M   'P 1'
#
loop_
_entity.id
_entity.type
_entity.pdbx_description
1 polymer ?
#
loop_
_entity_poly.entity_id
_entity_poly.type
_entity_poly.pdbx_seq_one_letter_code
_entity_poly.pdbx_strand_id
1 'polypeptide(L)'
;VHWFLESEELHHNVSIGIIQSNQSLVLQHVMRSSSGRYTCMASNSMGTATSESEHLMVKYAPVCSKGQRTLYGGGKHQPVNVTCQVDAHPPAAVFNWAFNTSTEMYDIAESKYKS
;
A
#
# COMPACT_ATOMS: atom_id res chain seq x y z
N VAL A 1 17.99 19.37 12.82
CA VAL A 1 17.22 18.11 13.04
C VAL A 1 17.05 17.48 11.69
N HIS A 2 17.36 16.20 11.58
CA HIS A 2 17.26 15.42 10.34
C HIS A 2 16.21 14.34 10.54
N TRP A 3 15.49 14.01 9.48
CA TRP A 3 14.45 12.99 9.50
C TRP A 3 14.87 11.78 8.67
N PHE A 4 14.49 10.60 9.12
CA PHE A 4 14.85 9.35 8.47
C PHE A 4 13.60 8.48 8.28
N LEU A 5 13.52 7.77 7.16
CA LEU A 5 12.55 6.71 6.87
C LEU A 5 13.34 5.41 6.68
N GLU A 6 13.08 4.39 7.50
CA GLU A 6 13.82 3.10 7.45
C GLU A 6 15.36 3.27 7.42
N SER A 7 15.86 4.24 8.21
CA SER A 7 17.27 4.64 8.27
C SER A 7 17.83 5.43 7.08
N GLU A 8 17.05 5.69 6.04
CA GLU A 8 17.43 6.59 4.93
C GLU A 8 17.07 8.04 5.27
N GLU A 9 18.02 8.97 5.11
CA GLU A 9 17.77 10.39 5.39
C GLU A 9 16.79 10.98 4.36
N LEU A 10 15.72 11.57 4.87
CA LEU A 10 14.80 12.35 4.05
C LEU A 10 15.40 13.73 3.86
N HIS A 11 15.60 14.14 2.61
CA HIS A 11 16.05 15.49 2.29
C HIS A 11 14.86 16.41 2.02
N HIS A 12 14.98 17.67 2.46
CA HIS A 12 14.00 18.71 2.14
C HIS A 12 13.86 18.87 0.62
N ASN A 13 12.67 18.57 0.10
CA ASN A 13 12.37 18.64 -1.32
C ASN A 13 10.87 18.88 -1.52
N VAL A 14 10.53 20.16 -1.71
CA VAL A 14 9.14 20.62 -1.87
C VAL A 14 8.49 20.04 -3.13
N SER A 15 9.27 19.83 -4.20
CA SER A 15 8.74 19.31 -5.48
C SER A 15 8.21 17.88 -5.38
N ILE A 16 8.73 17.08 -4.43
CA ILE A 16 8.25 15.72 -4.16
C ILE A 16 7.44 15.62 -2.85
N GLY A 17 7.12 16.77 -2.23
CA GLY A 17 6.26 16.84 -1.06
C GLY A 17 6.94 16.57 0.28
N ILE A 18 8.28 16.63 0.39
CA ILE A 18 9.01 16.50 1.67
C ILE A 18 9.39 17.88 2.18
N ILE A 19 8.68 18.37 3.20
CA ILE A 19 8.89 19.72 3.77
C ILE A 19 9.34 19.55 5.22
N GLN A 20 10.49 20.14 5.56
CA GLN A 20 11.06 20.10 6.90
C GLN A 20 11.09 21.52 7.45
N SER A 21 10.49 21.72 8.62
CA SER A 21 10.44 23.02 9.29
C SER A 21 10.82 22.86 10.76
N ASN A 22 12.06 23.22 11.11
CA ASN A 22 12.63 23.07 12.45
C ASN A 22 12.46 21.66 13.05
N GLN A 23 11.39 21.47 13.82
CA GLN A 23 11.08 20.22 14.55
C GLN A 23 9.92 19.43 13.92
N SER A 24 9.44 19.83 12.74
CA SER A 24 8.32 19.19 12.07
C SER A 24 8.71 18.69 10.67
N LEU A 25 8.26 17.49 10.35
CA LEU A 25 8.27 16.91 9.01
C LEU A 25 6.83 16.93 8.47
N VAL A 26 6.65 17.48 7.29
CA VAL A 26 5.38 17.48 6.56
C VAL A 26 5.59 16.70 5.26
N LEU A 27 4.77 15.67 5.08
CA LEU A 27 4.74 14.84 3.89
C LEU A 27 3.45 15.15 3.10
N GLN A 28 3.60 15.64 1.88
CA GLN A 28 2.51 15.90 0.95
C GLN A 28 2.45 14.80 -0.11
N HIS A 29 1.24 14.52 -0.62
CA HIS A 29 1.02 13.50 -1.65
C HIS A 29 1.63 12.12 -1.29
N VAL A 30 1.44 11.70 -0.03
CA VAL A 30 1.96 10.42 0.48
C VAL A 30 1.55 9.25 -0.41
N MET A 31 2.52 8.38 -0.67
CA MET A 31 2.33 7.16 -1.46
C MET A 31 2.47 5.93 -0.56
N ARG A 32 2.17 4.74 -1.10
CA ARG A 32 2.37 3.47 -0.36
C ARG A 32 3.80 3.31 0.14
N SER A 33 4.78 3.77 -0.65
CA SER A 33 6.20 3.78 -0.32
C SER A 33 6.58 4.76 0.78
N SER A 34 5.68 5.68 1.17
CA SER A 34 5.88 6.57 2.31
C SER A 34 5.54 5.88 3.64
N SER A 35 4.95 4.68 3.64
CA SER A 35 4.77 3.89 4.85
C SER A 35 6.12 3.37 5.37
N GLY A 36 6.32 3.43 6.67
CA GLY A 36 7.51 2.89 7.32
C GLY A 36 7.79 3.55 8.67
N ARG A 37 8.95 3.23 9.24
CA ARG A 37 9.40 3.77 10.52
C ARG A 37 10.14 5.08 10.32
N TYR A 38 9.63 6.13 10.96
CA TYR A 38 10.22 7.45 10.98
C TYR A 38 10.96 7.69 12.28
N THR A 39 12.15 8.28 12.18
CA THR A 39 12.91 8.80 13.32
C THR A 39 13.39 10.21 13.02
N CYS A 40 13.66 10.99 14.06
CA CYS A 40 14.38 12.24 13.94
C CYS A 40 15.68 12.20 14.73
N MET A 41 16.71 12.85 14.20
CA MET A 41 18.01 12.99 14.84
C MET A 41 18.33 14.47 15.04
N ALA A 42 18.66 14.85 16.27
CA ALA A 42 19.10 16.19 16.63
C ALA A 42 20.57 16.14 17.06
N SER A 43 21.38 17.06 16.56
CA SER A 43 22.79 17.19 16.93
C SER A 43 23.08 18.63 17.37
N ASN A 44 23.85 18.77 18.45
CA ASN A 44 24.34 20.05 18.96
C ASN A 44 25.78 19.87 19.50
N SER A 45 26.37 20.92 20.10
CA SER A 45 27.74 20.87 20.64
C SER A 45 27.96 19.85 21.76
N MET A 46 26.89 19.34 22.38
CA MET A 46 26.95 18.34 23.44
C MET A 46 26.81 16.91 22.92
N GLY A 47 26.42 16.72 21.66
CA GLY A 47 26.31 15.41 21.03
C GLY A 47 25.08 15.27 20.15
N THR A 48 24.69 14.02 19.91
CA THR A 48 23.60 13.65 19.01
C THR A 48 22.63 12.72 19.73
N ALA A 49 21.33 12.96 19.54
CA ALA A 49 20.26 12.12 20.05
C ALA A 49 19.28 11.78 18.93
N THR A 50 18.78 10.54 18.93
CA THR A 50 17.78 10.04 18.00
C THR A 50 16.49 9.75 18.76
N SER A 51 15.34 10.08 18.18
CA SER A 51 14.04 9.77 18.76
C SER A 51 13.75 8.28 18.76
N GLU A 52 12.74 7.88 19.55
CA GLU A 52 12.04 6.62 19.31
C GLU A 52 11.47 6.58 17.88
N SER A 53 11.25 5.36 17.39
CA SER A 53 10.77 5.13 16.03
C SER A 53 9.25 5.00 15.98
N GLU A 54 8.62 5.84 15.16
CA GLU A 54 7.18 5.89 14.98
C GLU A 54 6.80 5.31 13.61
N HIS A 55 5.79 4.43 13.57
CA HIS A 55 5.42 3.75 12.33
C HIS A 55 4.25 4.46 11.65
N LEU A 56 4.54 5.17 10.56
CA LEU A 56 3.51 5.79 9.72
C LEU A 56 2.96 4.75 8.75
N MET A 57 1.66 4.48 8.84
CA MET A 57 0.98 3.54 7.94
C MET A 57 0.02 4.28 7.00
N VAL A 58 0.39 4.36 5.73
CA VAL A 58 -0.42 4.98 4.67
C VAL A 58 -1.51 4.01 4.24
N LYS A 59 -2.76 4.45 4.32
CA LYS A 59 -3.93 3.71 3.87
C LYS A 59 -4.12 3.89 2.36
N TYR A 60 -4.57 2.84 1.68
CA TYR A 60 -4.81 2.86 0.24
C TYR A 60 -5.87 1.83 -0.19
N ALA A 61 -6.53 2.12 -1.30
CA ALA A 61 -7.56 1.25 -1.86
C ALA A 61 -6.95 -0.08 -2.38
N PRO A 62 -7.70 -1.21 -2.31
CA PRO A 62 -7.24 -2.50 -2.81
C PRO A 62 -6.78 -2.43 -4.27
N VAL A 63 -5.63 -3.04 -4.56
CA VAL A 63 -5.10 -3.15 -5.92
C VAL A 63 -4.66 -4.58 -6.18
N CYS A 64 -4.93 -5.07 -7.39
CA CYS A 64 -4.50 -6.37 -7.87
C CYS A 64 -3.00 -6.58 -7.67
N SER A 65 -2.64 -7.72 -7.06
CA SER A 65 -1.25 -8.11 -6.88
C SER A 65 -0.56 -8.27 -8.23
N LYS A 66 0.67 -7.79 -8.34
CA LYS A 66 1.46 -7.91 -9.57
C LYS A 66 1.78 -9.38 -9.84
N GLY A 67 1.67 -9.80 -11.09
CA GLY A 67 2.03 -11.15 -11.53
C GLY A 67 1.01 -12.25 -11.20
N GLN A 68 -0.18 -11.90 -10.71
CA GLN A 68 -1.24 -12.89 -10.53
C GLN A 68 -1.72 -13.46 -11.88
N ARG A 69 -2.21 -14.70 -11.85
CA ARG A 69 -2.70 -15.40 -13.04
C ARG A 69 -3.95 -14.71 -13.59
N THR A 70 -3.91 -14.34 -14.87
CA THR A 70 -5.03 -13.71 -15.59
C THR A 70 -5.67 -14.64 -16.62
N LEU A 71 -4.96 -15.68 -17.08
CA LEU A 71 -5.46 -16.64 -18.05
C LEU A 71 -5.71 -18.00 -17.39
N TYR A 72 -6.96 -18.44 -17.43
CA TYR A 72 -7.39 -19.71 -16.88
C TYR A 72 -7.92 -20.61 -18.00
N GLY A 73 -7.32 -21.79 -18.16
CA GLY A 73 -7.80 -22.80 -19.09
C GLY A 73 -8.81 -23.71 -18.39
N GLY A 74 -9.95 -23.97 -19.03
CA GLY A 74 -10.98 -24.87 -18.52
C GLY A 74 -11.55 -25.72 -19.64
N GLY A 75 -11.70 -27.02 -19.40
CA GLY A 75 -12.48 -27.90 -20.27
C GLY A 75 -13.97 -27.60 -20.14
N LYS A 76 -14.76 -27.96 -21.17
CA LYS A 76 -16.22 -27.82 -21.10
C LYS A 76 -16.76 -28.60 -19.89
N HIS A 77 -17.55 -27.94 -19.05
CA HIS A 77 -18.09 -28.47 -17.79
C HIS A 77 -17.06 -28.85 -16.73
N GLN A 78 -15.80 -28.43 -16.85
CA GLN A 78 -14.82 -28.57 -15.79
C GLN A 78 -14.79 -27.32 -14.92
N PRO A 79 -14.78 -27.47 -13.58
CA PRO A 79 -14.63 -26.33 -12.69
C PRO A 79 -13.24 -25.71 -12.85
N VAL A 80 -13.18 -24.39 -12.74
CA VAL A 80 -11.95 -23.61 -12.80
C VAL A 80 -11.85 -22.77 -11.53
N ASN A 81 -10.72 -22.88 -10.84
CA ASN A 81 -10.44 -22.07 -9.66
C ASN A 81 -9.76 -20.77 -10.09
N VAL A 82 -10.50 -19.67 -10.02
CA VAL A 82 -9.99 -18.32 -10.26
C VAL A 82 -9.62 -17.70 -8.92
N THR A 83 -8.41 -17.16 -8.81
CA THR A 83 -7.92 -16.52 -7.59
C THR A 83 -7.59 -15.07 -7.88
N CYS A 84 -8.08 -14.16 -7.03
CA CYS A 84 -7.73 -12.76 -7.05
C CYS A 84 -7.00 -12.42 -5.75
N GLN A 85 -5.75 -12.00 -5.86
CA GLN A 85 -4.98 -11.51 -4.73
C GLN A 85 -4.90 -9.99 -4.80
N VAL A 86 -5.28 -9.31 -3.74
CA VAL A 86 -5.23 -7.84 -3.66
C VAL A 86 -4.31 -7.41 -2.52
N ASP A 87 -3.58 -6.34 -2.80
CA ASP A 87 -2.81 -5.58 -1.82
C ASP A 87 -3.66 -4.40 -1.37
N ALA A 88 -3.95 -4.30 -0.07
CA ALA A 88 -4.84 -3.30 0.51
C ALA A 88 -4.44 -2.95 1.94
N HIS A 89 -4.61 -1.67 2.30
CA HIS A 89 -4.53 -1.28 3.71
C HIS A 89 -5.58 -0.22 4.09
N PRO A 90 -6.48 -0.50 5.05
CA PRO A 90 -6.63 -1.76 5.81
C PRO A 90 -7.03 -2.94 4.91
N PRO A 91 -6.98 -4.19 5.41
CA PRO A 91 -7.39 -5.36 4.64
C PRO A 91 -8.78 -5.19 4.04
N ALA A 92 -8.96 -5.63 2.79
CA ALA A 92 -10.25 -5.54 2.10
C ALA A 92 -11.30 -6.40 2.81
N ALA A 93 -12.41 -5.77 3.20
CA ALA A 93 -13.47 -6.45 3.96
C ALA A 93 -14.50 -7.16 3.09
N VAL A 94 -14.68 -6.72 1.84
CA VAL A 94 -15.73 -7.21 0.93
C VAL A 94 -15.13 -7.46 -0.45
N PHE A 95 -15.44 -8.63 -1.00
CA PHE A 95 -15.08 -9.00 -2.37
C PHE A 95 -16.36 -9.35 -3.13
N ASN A 96 -16.50 -8.79 -4.33
CA ASN A 96 -17.56 -9.09 -5.26
C ASN A 96 -16.95 -9.64 -6.54
N TRP A 97 -17.55 -10.71 -7.05
CA TRP A 97 -17.11 -11.34 -8.30
C TRP A 97 -18.17 -11.16 -9.37
N ALA A 98 -17.73 -10.85 -10.58
CA ALA A 98 -18.58 -10.78 -11.75
C ALA A 98 -17.90 -11.49 -12.92
N PHE A 99 -18.71 -12.11 -13.76
CA PHE A 99 -18.27 -12.80 -14.95
C PHE A 99 -18.81 -12.09 -16.19
N ASN A 100 -17.89 -11.62 -17.03
CA ASN A 100 -18.23 -10.93 -18.27
C ASN A 100 -18.05 -11.84 -19.48
N THR A 101 -19.09 -11.94 -20.31
CA THR A 101 -19.11 -12.68 -21.58
C THR A 101 -19.17 -11.72 -22.76
N SER A 102 -19.16 -12.24 -24.00
CA SER A 102 -19.32 -11.40 -25.18
C SER A 102 -20.67 -10.69 -25.28
N THR A 103 -21.69 -11.18 -24.56
CA THR A 103 -23.07 -10.70 -24.66
C THR A 103 -23.57 -10.03 -23.38
N GLU A 104 -23.09 -10.46 -22.21
CA GLU A 104 -23.65 -10.02 -20.93
C GLU A 104 -22.66 -10.18 -19.77
N MET A 105 -22.87 -9.40 -18.72
CA MET A 105 -22.14 -9.46 -17.45
C MET A 105 -23.05 -10.00 -16.34
N TYR A 106 -22.57 -11.00 -15.60
CA TYR A 106 -23.29 -11.66 -14.53
C TYR A 106 -22.58 -11.46 -13.19
N ASP A 107 -23.31 -10.99 -12.18
CA ASP A 107 -22.80 -11.03 -10.80
C ASP A 107 -22.79 -12.48 -10.30
N ILE A 108 -21.67 -12.87 -9.70
CA ILE A 108 -21.51 -14.18 -9.09
C ILE A 108 -22.04 -14.07 -7.67
N ALA A 109 -22.99 -14.94 -7.30
CA ALA A 109 -23.52 -14.98 -5.94
C ALA A 109 -22.44 -15.34 -4.91
N GLU A 110 -22.50 -14.74 -3.71
CA GLU A 110 -21.55 -14.97 -2.61
C GLU A 110 -21.39 -16.46 -2.25
N SER A 111 -22.42 -17.27 -2.45
CA SER A 111 -22.38 -18.72 -2.24
C SER A 111 -21.43 -19.49 -3.18
N LYS A 112 -20.93 -18.85 -4.24
CA LYS A 112 -20.08 -19.45 -5.28
C LYS A 112 -18.59 -19.10 -5.12
N TYR A 113 -18.22 -18.23 -4.18
CA TYR A 113 -16.83 -17.90 -3.91
C TYR A 113 -16.55 -17.79 -2.42
N LYS A 114 -15.27 -17.73 -2.08
CA LYS A 114 -14.79 -17.45 -0.72
C LYS A 114 -13.90 -16.22 -0.81
N SER A 115 -14.19 -15.23 0.03
CA SER A 115 -13.40 -14.02 0.24
C SER A 115 -12.37 -14.24 1.33
#